data_AF-A0A0M3HGA7-F1
#
_entry.id   AF-A0A0M3HGA7-F1
#
_cell.length_a   1.000
_cell.length_b   1.000
_cell.length_c   1.000
_cell.angle_alpha   90.00
_cell.angle_beta   90.00
_cell.angle_gamma   90.00
#
_symmetry.space_group_name_H-M   'P 1'
#
loop_
_entity.id
_entity.type
_entity.pdbx_description
1 polymer ?
#
loop_
_entity_poly.entity_id
_entity_poly.type
_entity_poly.pdbx_seq_one_letter_code
_entity_poly.pdbx_strand_id
1 'polypeptide(L)'
;MAYMVMEYLEGGELFSRIIDEKNMGKGLGERMTKFYAWQMLSALKFLHEHNIVHRDIKPENVLLLKKDDCTLLKLSDFGLSKAGENTLETFCGTQCYMAPELLAAEPRYKCEVDMWALGAVLFTCICGYPPFSNDYSDMPLREQILKGLCYP
;
A
#
# COMPACT_ATOMS: atom_id res chain seq x y z
N MET A 1 0.10 22.80 -19.72
CA MET A 1 -0.15 22.20 -18.40
C MET A 1 -1.50 21.53 -18.45
N ALA A 2 -1.63 20.33 -17.90
CA ALA A 2 -2.91 19.66 -17.72
C ALA A 2 -3.37 19.88 -16.27
N TYR A 3 -4.67 20.11 -16.07
CA TYR A 3 -5.29 20.20 -14.75
C TYR A 3 -6.33 19.10 -14.62
N MET A 4 -6.36 18.43 -13.47
CA MET A 4 -7.36 17.41 -13.14
C MET A 4 -8.15 17.87 -11.93
N VAL A 5 -9.47 17.99 -12.08
CA VAL A 5 -10.38 18.31 -10.97
C VAL A 5 -10.93 17.00 -10.42
N MET A 6 -10.71 16.76 -9.12
CA MET A 6 -11.10 15.54 -8.40
C MET A 6 -11.91 15.91 -7.16
N GLU A 7 -12.54 14.90 -6.57
CA GLU A 7 -13.17 15.06 -5.25
C GLU A 7 -12.13 15.44 -4.18
N TYR A 8 -12.57 16.20 -3.18
CA TYR A 8 -11.74 16.57 -2.03
C TYR A 8 -11.94 15.59 -0.88
N LEU A 9 -10.84 15.04 -0.35
CA LEU A 9 -10.83 14.13 0.78
C LEU A 9 -10.18 14.82 1.99
N GLU A 10 -11.01 15.27 2.93
CA GLU A 10 -10.58 16.07 4.09
C GLU A 10 -9.72 15.28 5.09
N GLY A 11 -9.91 13.96 5.12
CA GLY A 11 -9.20 13.07 6.04
C GLY A 11 -7.72 12.87 5.71
N GLY A 12 -7.27 13.32 4.53
CA GLY A 12 -5.88 13.22 4.09
C GLY A 12 -5.42 11.77 3.87
N GLU A 13 -4.13 11.55 3.98
CA GLU A 13 -3.49 10.24 3.75
C GLU A 13 -3.68 9.29 4.94
N LEU A 14 -3.82 8.00 4.66
CA LEU A 14 -3.84 6.95 5.67
C LEU A 14 -2.51 6.90 6.43
N PHE A 15 -1.38 7.18 5.78
CA PHE A 15 -0.08 7.28 6.46
C PHE A 15 -0.13 8.24 7.65
N SER A 16 -0.62 9.46 7.43
CA SER A 16 -0.77 10.48 8.46
C SER A 16 -1.68 10.02 9.61
N ARG A 17 -2.70 9.20 9.31
CA ARG A 17 -3.58 8.62 10.33
C ARG A 17 -2.88 7.54 11.16
N ILE A 18 -1.99 6.74 10.56
CA ILE A 18 -1.24 5.67 11.24
C ILE A 18 -0.25 6.27 12.24
N ILE A 19 0.51 7.28 11.83
CA ILE A 19 1.58 7.88 12.66
C ILE A 19 1.09 9.00 13.59
N ASP A 20 -0.21 9.24 13.66
CA ASP A 20 -0.82 10.26 14.52
C ASP A 20 -0.38 10.06 15.98
N GLU A 21 0.06 11.15 16.62
CA GLU A 21 0.56 11.14 18.01
C GLU A 21 -0.45 10.53 18.99
N LYS A 22 -1.76 10.65 18.69
CA LYS A 22 -2.83 10.04 19.50
C LYS A 22 -2.72 8.52 19.60
N ASN A 23 -2.11 7.87 18.61
CA ASN A 23 -1.90 6.43 18.61
C ASN A 23 -0.69 6.03 19.47
N MET A 24 0.11 7.01 19.96
CA MET A 24 1.27 6.80 20.83
C MET A 24 2.29 5.81 20.24
N GLY A 25 2.54 5.91 18.93
CA GLY A 25 3.41 4.99 18.20
C GLY A 25 2.84 3.57 18.00
N LYS A 26 1.61 3.31 18.44
CA LYS A 26 0.87 2.11 18.09
C LYS A 26 0.19 2.34 16.75
N GLY A 27 -0.10 1.28 16.00
CA GLY A 27 -0.96 1.40 14.83
C GLY A 27 -2.42 1.68 15.21
N LEU A 28 -3.29 1.59 14.20
CA LEU A 28 -4.73 1.80 14.28
C LEU A 28 -5.49 0.70 15.05
N GLY A 29 -4.82 -0.42 15.34
CA GLY A 29 -5.40 -1.59 15.97
C GLY A 29 -6.28 -2.43 15.04
N GLU A 30 -6.56 -3.67 15.46
CA GLU A 30 -7.20 -4.69 14.61
C GLU A 30 -8.57 -4.26 14.05
N ARG A 31 -9.42 -3.66 14.90
CA ARG A 31 -10.78 -3.27 14.50
C ARG A 31 -10.77 -2.27 13.36
N MET A 32 -9.93 -1.24 13.45
CA MET A 32 -9.83 -0.19 12.44
C MET A 32 -9.16 -0.73 11.17
N THR A 33 -8.07 -1.48 11.33
CA THR A 33 -7.37 -2.11 10.21
C THR A 33 -8.31 -3.02 9.43
N LYS A 34 -9.13 -3.84 10.10
CA LYS A 34 -10.11 -4.71 9.43
C LYS A 34 -11.13 -3.92 8.61
N PHE A 35 -11.58 -2.78 9.13
CA PHE A 35 -12.51 -1.91 8.43
C PHE A 35 -11.89 -1.31 7.16
N TYR A 36 -10.65 -0.81 7.22
CA TYR A 36 -9.95 -0.30 6.04
C TYR A 36 -9.52 -1.42 5.08
N ALA A 37 -9.14 -2.60 5.59
CA ALA A 37 -8.80 -3.77 4.79
C ALA A 37 -9.94 -4.15 3.85
N TRP A 38 -11.17 -4.19 4.37
CA TRP A 38 -12.35 -4.51 3.56
C TRP A 38 -12.53 -3.52 2.39
N GLN A 39 -12.35 -2.22 2.64
CA GLN A 39 -12.48 -1.20 1.60
C GLN A 39 -11.35 -1.28 0.56
N MET A 40 -10.10 -1.45 0.98
CA MET A 40 -8.96 -1.61 0.07
C MET A 40 -9.10 -2.87 -0.80
N LEU A 41 -9.52 -3.99 -0.21
CA LEU A 41 -9.82 -5.23 -0.94
C LEU A 41 -10.93 -5.02 -1.96
N SER A 42 -11.99 -4.28 -1.59
CA SER A 42 -13.08 -3.96 -2.52
C SER A 42 -12.59 -3.12 -3.70
N ALA A 43 -11.71 -2.15 -3.46
CA ALA A 43 -11.13 -1.32 -4.51
C ALA A 43 -10.19 -2.13 -5.43
N LEU A 44 -9.30 -2.95 -4.86
CA LEU A 44 -8.40 -3.82 -5.62
C LEU A 44 -9.16 -4.84 -6.45
N LYS A 45 -10.21 -5.47 -5.88
CA LYS A 45 -11.09 -6.38 -6.63
C LYS A 45 -11.65 -5.71 -7.88
N PHE A 46 -12.14 -4.47 -7.74
CA PHE A 46 -12.65 -3.71 -8.88
C PHE A 46 -11.56 -3.47 -9.94
N LEU A 47 -10.35 -3.07 -9.54
CA LEU A 47 -9.24 -2.85 -10.48
C LEU A 47 -8.84 -4.14 -11.20
N HIS A 48 -8.66 -5.22 -10.45
CA HIS A 48 -8.21 -6.50 -10.97
C HIS A 48 -9.24 -7.14 -11.91
N GLU A 49 -10.54 -7.00 -11.64
CA GLU A 49 -11.62 -7.42 -12.55
C GLU A 49 -11.59 -6.67 -13.90
N HIS A 50 -11.02 -5.47 -13.92
CA HIS A 50 -10.84 -4.66 -15.13
C HIS A 50 -9.43 -4.78 -15.72
N ASN A 51 -8.63 -5.77 -15.29
CA ASN A 51 -7.23 -5.95 -15.71
C ASN A 51 -6.37 -4.71 -15.49
N ILE A 52 -6.60 -3.99 -14.38
CA ILE A 52 -5.81 -2.84 -13.94
C ILE A 52 -5.00 -3.27 -12.72
N VAL A 53 -3.68 -3.11 -12.78
CA VAL A 53 -2.78 -3.30 -11.63
C VAL A 53 -2.33 -1.93 -11.15
N HIS A 54 -2.45 -1.65 -9.84
CA HIS A 54 -2.14 -0.34 -9.28
C HIS A 54 -0.63 -0.08 -9.20
N ARG A 55 0.14 -1.06 -8.71
CA ARG A 55 1.61 -1.08 -8.58
C ARG A 55 2.25 -0.11 -7.59
N ASP A 56 1.47 0.67 -6.84
CA ASP A 56 2.00 1.60 -5.84
C ASP A 56 1.04 1.70 -4.65
N ILE A 57 0.55 0.56 -4.20
CA ILE A 57 -0.26 0.48 -2.99
C ILE A 57 0.64 0.75 -1.79
N LYS A 58 0.40 1.86 -1.11
CA LYS A 58 1.10 2.32 0.09
C LYS A 58 0.20 3.26 0.88
N PRO A 59 0.42 3.49 2.19
CA PRO A 59 -0.48 4.29 3.02
C PRO A 59 -0.65 5.74 2.55
N GLU A 60 0.33 6.29 1.83
CA GLU A 60 0.30 7.63 1.22
C GLU A 60 -0.69 7.70 0.04
N ASN A 61 -0.89 6.59 -0.67
CA ASN A 61 -1.80 6.50 -1.82
C ASN A 61 -3.21 6.00 -1.42
N VAL A 62 -3.49 5.97 -0.12
CA VAL A 62 -4.82 5.66 0.42
C VAL A 62 -5.34 6.91 1.12
N LEU A 63 -6.37 7.53 0.55
CA LEU A 63 -6.92 8.77 1.05
C LEU A 63 -8.22 8.53 1.83
N LEU A 64 -8.42 9.32 2.88
CA LEU A 64 -9.55 9.22 3.81
C LEU A 64 -10.54 10.36 3.57
N LEU A 65 -11.82 10.04 3.43
CA LEU A 65 -12.85 11.05 3.16
C LEU A 65 -12.96 12.09 4.28
N LYS A 66 -12.89 11.65 5.55
CA LYS A 66 -13.04 12.50 6.74
C LYS A 66 -11.96 12.22 7.79
N LYS A 67 -11.82 13.14 8.75
CA LYS A 67 -10.93 12.98 9.91
C LYS A 67 -11.46 12.00 10.95
N ASP A 68 -12.77 11.73 10.93
CA ASP A 68 -13.41 10.76 11.81
C ASP A 68 -12.79 9.37 11.66
N ASP A 69 -12.92 8.59 12.73
CA ASP A 69 -12.63 7.17 12.72
C ASP A 69 -13.68 6.41 11.90
N CYS A 70 -13.27 5.30 11.30
CA CYS A 70 -14.12 4.49 10.41
C CYS A 70 -14.79 5.28 9.26
N THR A 71 -14.00 6.09 8.55
CA THR A 71 -14.45 6.81 7.34
C THR A 71 -14.27 6.00 6.05
N LEU A 72 -14.92 6.41 4.96
CA LEU A 72 -14.61 5.88 3.64
C LEU A 72 -13.16 6.19 3.25
N LEU A 73 -12.50 5.23 2.61
CA LEU A 73 -11.21 5.41 1.95
C LEU A 73 -11.33 5.31 0.44
N LYS A 74 -10.34 5.87 -0.26
CA LYS A 74 -10.18 5.75 -1.71
C LYS A 74 -8.72 5.54 -2.05
N LEU A 75 -8.46 4.63 -2.99
CA LEU A 75 -7.14 4.53 -3.61
C LEU A 75 -6.92 5.72 -4.53
N SER A 76 -5.70 6.27 -4.52
CA SER A 76 -5.28 7.39 -5.34
C SER A 76 -3.94 7.11 -6.02
N ASP A 77 -3.51 8.02 -6.88
CA ASP A 77 -2.25 7.95 -7.62
C ASP A 77 -2.11 6.71 -8.52
N PHE A 78 -2.82 6.77 -9.64
CA PHE A 78 -2.73 5.79 -10.72
C PHE A 78 -1.57 6.09 -11.70
N GLY A 79 -0.63 6.97 -11.34
CA GLY A 79 0.48 7.38 -12.23
C GLY A 79 1.40 6.21 -12.62
N LEU A 80 1.47 5.19 -11.75
CA LEU A 80 2.18 3.94 -11.99
C LEU A 80 1.26 2.79 -12.37
N SER A 81 -0.04 2.98 -12.56
CA SER A 81 -0.93 1.88 -12.91
C SER A 81 -0.74 1.41 -14.36
N LYS A 82 -1.06 0.15 -14.65
CA LYS A 82 -1.08 -0.37 -16.03
C LYS A 82 -2.33 -1.19 -16.27
N ALA A 83 -2.92 -1.00 -17.46
CA ALA A 83 -4.04 -1.78 -17.95
C ALA A 83 -3.57 -2.81 -18.99
N GLY A 84 -4.16 -4.01 -18.96
CA GLY A 84 -3.97 -5.07 -19.96
C GLY A 84 -3.02 -6.20 -19.54
N GLU A 85 -2.94 -7.23 -20.39
CA GLU A 85 -2.22 -8.49 -20.11
C GLU A 85 -0.69 -8.41 -20.27
N ASN A 86 -0.18 -7.24 -20.65
CA ASN A 86 1.23 -7.08 -21.00
C ASN A 86 2.12 -7.15 -19.76
N THR A 87 3.04 -8.12 -19.79
CA THR A 87 4.19 -8.25 -18.90
C THR A 87 4.87 -6.91 -18.64
N LEU A 88 5.35 -6.75 -17.41
CA LEU A 88 5.72 -5.47 -16.82
C LEU A 88 7.21 -5.53 -16.44
N GLU A 89 8.01 -4.57 -16.91
CA GLU A 89 9.49 -4.60 -16.80
C GLU A 89 10.09 -3.46 -15.95
N THR A 90 9.28 -2.53 -15.44
CA THR A 90 9.78 -1.27 -14.85
C THR A 90 9.76 -1.27 -13.32
N PHE A 91 10.88 -0.88 -12.71
CA PHE A 91 11.08 -0.72 -11.27
C PHE A 91 10.52 0.63 -10.79
N CYS A 92 9.40 0.63 -10.04
CA CYS A 92 8.80 1.85 -9.48
C CYS A 92 8.14 1.55 -8.12
N GLY A 93 8.17 2.48 -7.17
CA GLY A 93 7.47 2.40 -5.88
C GLY A 93 8.38 2.54 -4.64
N THR A 94 7.77 2.73 -3.47
CA THR A 94 8.48 2.72 -2.18
C THR A 94 8.85 1.28 -1.81
N GLN A 95 10.15 0.97 -1.70
CA GLN A 95 10.65 -0.42 -1.64
C GLN A 95 10.04 -1.28 -0.52
N CYS A 96 9.70 -0.72 0.64
CA CYS A 96 9.18 -1.50 1.78
C CYS A 96 7.77 -2.08 1.57
N TYR A 97 7.02 -1.64 0.54
CA TYR A 97 5.72 -2.23 0.15
C TYR A 97 5.82 -3.07 -1.13
N MET A 98 7.01 -3.17 -1.72
CA MET A 98 7.22 -3.83 -3.00
C MET A 98 7.26 -5.35 -2.85
N ALA A 99 6.61 -6.06 -3.77
CA ALA A 99 6.61 -7.51 -3.83
C ALA A 99 8.00 -8.07 -4.24
N PRO A 100 8.39 -9.26 -3.75
CA PRO A 100 9.71 -9.84 -4.04
C PRO A 100 9.95 -10.10 -5.54
N GLU A 101 8.92 -10.47 -6.29
CA GLU A 101 8.98 -10.70 -7.74
C GLU A 101 9.29 -9.41 -8.54
N LEU A 102 8.88 -8.24 -8.02
CA LEU A 102 9.26 -6.94 -8.59
C LEU A 102 10.74 -6.65 -8.36
N LEU A 103 11.28 -7.04 -7.20
CA LEU A 103 12.69 -6.87 -6.86
C LEU A 103 13.59 -7.82 -7.64
N ALA A 104 13.13 -9.05 -7.84
CA ALA A 104 13.81 -10.08 -8.62
C ALA A 104 13.78 -9.80 -10.14
N ALA A 105 13.11 -8.72 -10.57
CA ALA A 105 12.89 -8.38 -11.97
C ALA A 105 12.30 -9.55 -12.76
N GLU A 106 11.39 -10.30 -12.12
CA GLU A 106 10.73 -11.41 -12.77
C GLU A 106 9.86 -10.88 -13.91
N PRO A 107 9.97 -11.45 -15.12
CA PRO A 107 9.33 -10.89 -16.30
C PRO A 107 7.80 -10.99 -16.27
N ARG A 108 7.21 -11.67 -15.28
CA ARG A 108 5.78 -12.00 -15.21
C ARG A 108 5.21 -11.82 -13.82
N TYR A 109 4.72 -10.62 -13.54
CA TYR A 109 3.85 -10.36 -12.40
C TYR A 109 2.53 -9.76 -12.88
N LYS A 110 1.43 -10.01 -12.15
CA LYS A 110 0.10 -9.49 -12.48
C LYS A 110 -0.46 -8.73 -11.29
N CYS A 111 -1.65 -9.10 -10.81
CA CYS A 111 -2.35 -8.42 -9.73
C CYS A 111 -1.84 -8.80 -8.34
N GLU A 112 -1.04 -9.87 -8.22
CA GLU A 112 -0.53 -10.41 -6.96
C GLU A 112 0.38 -9.41 -6.22
N VAL A 113 1.07 -8.54 -6.96
CA VAL A 113 1.94 -7.50 -6.38
C VAL A 113 1.15 -6.48 -5.54
N ASP A 114 -0.09 -6.17 -5.95
CA ASP A 114 -0.97 -5.28 -5.18
C ASP A 114 -1.43 -5.97 -3.89
N MET A 115 -1.56 -7.31 -3.91
CA MET A 115 -1.95 -8.09 -2.73
C MET A 115 -0.81 -8.19 -1.71
N TRP A 116 0.43 -8.32 -2.17
CA TRP A 116 1.61 -8.20 -1.31
C TRP A 116 1.67 -6.82 -0.65
N ALA A 117 1.56 -5.77 -1.46
CA ALA A 117 1.61 -4.39 -1.00
C ALA A 117 0.47 -4.09 0.00
N LEU A 118 -0.74 -4.60 -0.26
CA LEU A 118 -1.84 -4.56 0.71
C LEU A 118 -1.45 -5.23 2.03
N GLY A 119 -0.87 -6.43 2.00
CA GLY A 119 -0.40 -7.13 3.21
C GLY A 119 0.57 -6.28 4.02
N ALA A 120 1.52 -5.62 3.36
CA ALA A 120 2.46 -4.71 4.00
C ALA A 120 1.76 -3.47 4.59
N VAL A 121 0.80 -2.86 3.88
CA VAL A 121 -0.03 -1.76 4.39
C VAL A 121 -0.83 -2.20 5.63
N LEU A 122 -1.42 -3.40 5.63
CA LEU A 122 -2.18 -3.91 6.77
C LEU A 122 -1.29 -4.15 7.99
N PHE A 123 -0.07 -4.66 7.79
CA PHE A 123 0.93 -4.74 8.85
C PHE A 123 1.20 -3.35 9.43
N THR A 124 1.48 -2.36 8.57
CA THR A 124 1.73 -0.98 9.01
C THR A 124 0.54 -0.37 9.75
N CYS A 125 -0.68 -0.66 9.32
CA CYS A 125 -1.88 -0.22 10.03
C CYS A 125 -1.99 -0.84 11.43
N ILE A 126 -1.55 -2.08 11.65
CA ILE A 126 -1.62 -2.73 12.97
C ILE A 126 -0.47 -2.27 13.87
N CYS A 127 0.75 -2.30 13.33
CA CYS A 127 1.98 -2.13 14.11
C CYS A 127 2.38 -0.67 14.26
N GLY A 128 1.99 0.21 13.33
CA GLY A 128 2.43 1.60 13.29
C GLY A 128 3.74 1.82 12.54
N TYR A 129 4.37 0.75 12.04
CA TYR A 129 5.64 0.77 11.31
C TYR A 129 5.63 -0.21 10.13
N PRO A 130 6.43 -0.01 9.07
CA PRO A 130 6.47 -0.91 7.92
C PRO A 130 7.03 -2.29 8.30
N PRO A 131 6.63 -3.38 7.62
CA PRO A 131 7.14 -4.73 7.92
C PRO A 131 8.65 -4.91 7.61
N PHE A 132 9.18 -4.10 6.70
CA PHE A 132 10.58 -4.15 6.29
C PHE A 132 11.20 -2.75 6.38
N SER A 133 12.39 -2.64 6.97
CA SER A 133 13.17 -1.40 7.08
C SER A 133 14.65 -1.72 7.22
N ASN A 134 15.51 -0.84 6.71
CA ASN A 134 16.96 -0.92 6.96
C ASN A 134 17.30 -0.74 8.45
N ASP A 135 16.38 -0.19 9.25
CA ASP A 135 16.62 0.06 10.67
C ASP A 135 16.43 -1.19 11.56
N TYR A 136 15.88 -2.28 11.01
CA TYR A 136 15.50 -3.46 11.78
C TYR A 136 16.62 -4.49 11.96
N SER A 137 17.57 -4.51 11.02
CA SER A 137 18.67 -5.47 11.02
C SER A 137 19.77 -5.02 10.07
N ASP A 138 20.96 -5.60 10.21
CA ASP A 138 22.06 -5.42 9.26
C ASP A 138 21.76 -6.04 7.87
N MET A 139 20.67 -6.80 7.74
CA MET A 139 20.25 -7.36 6.45
C MET A 139 19.70 -6.24 5.55
N PRO A 140 20.18 -6.10 4.30
CA PRO A 140 19.67 -5.10 3.37
C PRO A 140 18.16 -5.26 3.14
N LEU A 141 17.41 -4.15 3.04
CA LEU A 141 15.96 -4.15 2.81
C LEU A 141 15.51 -5.10 1.68
N ARG A 142 16.24 -5.10 0.56
CA ARG A 142 15.98 -5.99 -0.58
C ARG A 142 15.98 -7.47 -0.16
N GLU A 143 16.94 -7.88 0.67
CA GLU A 143 17.07 -9.26 1.12
C GLU A 143 16.02 -9.62 2.17
N GLN A 144 15.63 -8.67 3.04
CA GLN A 144 14.50 -8.85 3.97
C GLN A 144 13.21 -9.18 3.20
N ILE A 145 12.91 -8.41 2.15
CA ILE A 145 11.72 -8.58 1.30
C ILE A 145 11.78 -9.90 0.53
N LEU A 146 12.92 -10.21 -0.12
CA LEU A 146 13.08 -11.45 -0.90
C LEU A 146 12.93 -12.71 -0.04
N LYS A 147 13.30 -12.65 1.24
CA LYS A 147 13.15 -13.78 2.18
C LYS A 147 11.85 -13.75 2.99
N GLY A 148 11.04 -12.69 2.88
CA GLY A 148 9.85 -12.49 3.71
C GLY A 148 10.15 -12.38 5.21
N LEU A 149 11.37 -11.94 5.57
CA LEU A 149 11.80 -11.81 6.96
C LEU A 149 11.39 -10.42 7.49
N CYS A 150 10.16 -10.33 8.00
CA CYS A 150 9.68 -9.13 8.67
C CYS A 150 10.19 -9.06 10.12
N TYR A 151 10.32 -7.84 10.64
CA TYR A 151 10.62 -7.63 12.06
C TYR A 151 9.36 -7.94 12.89
N PRO A 152 9.47 -8.72 13.99
CA PRO A 152 8.34 -9.10 14.83
C PRO A 152 7.67 -7.93 15.56
#